data_AF-A0A7W2GJ55-F1
#
_entry.id   AF-A0A7W2GJ55-F1
#
_cell.length_a   1.000
_cell.length_b   1.000
_cell.length_c   1.000
_cell.angle_alpha   90.00
_cell.angle_beta   90.00
_cell.angle_gamma   90.00
#
_symmetry.space_group_name_H-M   'P 1'
#
loop_
_entity.id
_entity.type
_entity.pdbx_description
1 polymer ?
#
loop_
_entity_poly.entity_id
_entity_poly.type
_entity_poly.pdbx_seq_one_letter_code
_entity_poly.pdbx_strand_id
1 'polypeptide(L)'
;MRPFGIRLLTTANILATLCLLVMAAGLTGGKLILYLCVAGLHLILATGIFMQLRWAYVLTITYSLFQGVGMSLWSLIGILTLMGEPATQEKIGFFVLSALAVPFLGWSIIYLIKRLRTDTFS
;
A
#
# COMPACT_ATOMS: atom_id res chain seq x y z
N MET A 1 15.64 17.36 -10.10
CA MET A 1 14.79 16.15 -10.33
C MET A 1 14.58 15.43 -9.00
N ARG A 2 13.40 14.84 -8.76
CA ARG A 2 13.14 14.13 -7.49
C ARG A 2 13.80 12.73 -7.47
N PRO A 3 14.21 12.23 -6.28
CA PRO A 3 14.81 10.91 -6.15
C PRO A 3 13.95 9.81 -6.76
N PHE A 4 14.58 8.77 -7.30
CA PHE A 4 13.86 7.64 -7.91
C PHE A 4 12.84 7.02 -6.96
N GLY A 5 13.19 6.78 -5.69
CA GLY A 5 12.25 6.17 -4.76
C GLY A 5 11.04 7.04 -4.44
N ILE A 6 11.18 8.38 -4.43
CA ILE A 6 10.04 9.30 -4.28
C ILE A 6 9.11 9.21 -5.49
N ARG A 7 9.67 9.16 -6.70
CA ARG A 7 8.88 8.98 -7.93
C ARG A 7 8.14 7.64 -7.91
N LEU A 8 8.84 6.56 -7.58
CA LEU A 8 8.26 5.22 -7.51
C LEU A 8 7.11 5.15 -6.51
N LEU A 9 7.28 5.67 -5.29
CA LEU A 9 6.24 5.70 -4.26
C LEU A 9 5.05 6.58 -4.67
N THR A 10 5.31 7.71 -5.31
CA THR A 10 4.24 8.57 -5.85
C THR A 10 3.44 7.82 -6.90
N THR A 11 4.11 7.23 -7.90
CA THR A 11 3.48 6.48 -8.98
C THR A 11 2.69 5.28 -8.46
N ALA A 12 3.23 4.53 -7.49
CA ALA A 12 2.53 3.41 -6.88
C ALA A 12 1.22 3.85 -6.19
N ASN A 13 1.25 4.96 -5.46
CA ASN A 13 0.04 5.49 -4.82
C ASN A 13 -0.97 6.04 -5.85
N ILE A 14 -0.53 6.72 -6.90
CA ILE A 14 -1.42 7.17 -7.98
C ILE A 14 -2.07 5.97 -8.69
N LEU A 15 -1.28 4.92 -8.98
CA LEU A 15 -1.81 3.70 -9.59
C LEU A 15 -2.84 3.03 -8.67
N ALA A 16 -2.56 2.94 -7.36
CA ALA A 16 -3.52 2.42 -6.39
C ALA A 16 -4.82 3.24 -6.35
N THR A 17 -4.73 4.57 -6.34
CA THR A 17 -5.90 5.45 -6.43
C THR A 17 -6.71 5.16 -7.70
N LEU A 18 -6.07 5.08 -8.87
CA LEU A 18 -6.77 4.80 -10.13
C LEU A 18 -7.45 3.43 -10.11
N CYS A 19 -6.76 2.38 -9.67
CA CYS A 19 -7.34 1.04 -9.54
C CYS A 19 -8.57 1.03 -8.62
N LEU A 20 -8.49 1.72 -7.46
CA LEU A 20 -9.60 1.81 -6.52
C LEU A 20 -10.79 2.57 -7.11
N LEU A 21 -10.55 3.65 -7.86
CA LEU A 21 -11.61 4.41 -8.54
C LEU A 21 -12.30 3.60 -9.64
N VAL A 22 -11.53 2.83 -10.42
CA VAL A 22 -12.07 1.92 -11.44
C VAL A 22 -12.95 0.86 -10.78
N MET A 23 -12.50 0.25 -9.68
CA MET A 23 -13.30 -0.73 -8.94
C MET A 23 -14.53 -0.12 -8.27
N ALA A 24 -14.44 1.13 -7.81
CA ALA A 24 -15.53 1.82 -7.12
C ALA A 24 -16.78 2.00 -8.01
N ALA A 25 -16.63 2.12 -9.33
CA ALA A 25 -17.75 2.34 -10.25
C ALA A 25 -18.84 1.25 -10.19
N GLY A 26 -18.49 0.03 -9.78
CA GLY A 26 -19.44 -1.08 -9.62
C GLY A 26 -19.96 -1.30 -8.20
N LEU A 27 -19.60 -0.44 -7.23
CA LEU A 27 -19.92 -0.63 -5.81
C LEU A 27 -21.02 0.31 -5.34
N THR A 28 -21.76 -0.12 -4.31
CA THR A 28 -22.81 0.68 -3.66
C THR A 28 -22.69 0.62 -2.13
N GLY A 29 -23.35 1.56 -1.45
CA GLY A 29 -23.41 1.62 0.01
C GLY A 29 -22.04 1.77 0.69
N GLY A 30 -21.86 1.10 1.84
CA GLY A 30 -20.65 1.22 2.66
C GLY A 30 -19.36 0.78 1.95
N LYS A 31 -19.44 -0.18 1.01
CA LYS A 31 -18.28 -0.62 0.23
C LYS A 31 -17.76 0.47 -0.71
N LEU A 32 -18.67 1.19 -1.37
CA LEU A 32 -18.31 2.32 -2.22
C LEU A 32 -17.60 3.41 -1.41
N ILE A 33 -18.18 3.79 -0.26
CA ILE A 33 -17.61 4.82 0.61
C ILE A 33 -16.21 4.42 1.05
N LEU A 34 -16.02 3.17 1.49
CA LEU A 34 -14.70 2.66 1.88
C LEU A 34 -13.68 2.77 0.75
N TYR A 35 -14.03 2.33 -0.46
CA TYR A 35 -13.13 2.39 -1.62
C TYR A 35 -12.75 3.83 -1.97
N LEU A 36 -13.71 4.76 -1.95
CA LEU A 36 -13.45 6.18 -2.20
C LEU A 36 -12.55 6.79 -1.12
N CYS A 37 -12.77 6.45 0.17
CA CYS A 37 -11.91 6.91 1.26
C CYS A 37 -10.48 6.40 1.12
N VAL A 38 -10.30 5.11 0.79
CA VAL A 38 -8.96 4.53 0.59
C VAL A 38 -8.29 5.11 -0.65
N ALA A 39 -9.04 5.34 -1.73
CA ALA A 39 -8.53 6.02 -2.94
C ALA A 39 -8.05 7.45 -2.62
N GLY A 40 -8.83 8.19 -1.84
CA GLY A 40 -8.50 9.52 -1.35
C GLY A 40 -7.25 9.52 -0.46
N LEU A 41 -7.12 8.54 0.44
CA LEU A 41 -5.90 8.37 1.26
C LEU A 41 -4.66 8.19 0.37
N HIS A 42 -4.71 7.29 -0.62
CA HIS A 42 -3.59 7.09 -1.54
C HIS A 42 -3.26 8.35 -2.33
N LEU A 43 -4.27 9.15 -2.73
CA LEU A 43 -4.04 10.40 -3.45
C LEU A 43 -3.36 11.46 -2.55
N ILE A 44 -3.79 11.56 -1.29
CA ILE A 44 -3.17 12.42 -0.27
C ILE A 44 -1.71 12.00 -0.04
N LEU A 45 -1.45 10.70 0.09
CA LEU A 45 -0.09 10.16 0.25
C LEU A 45 0.75 10.43 -0.99
N ALA A 46 0.25 10.19 -2.20
CA ALA A 46 0.96 10.48 -3.44
C ALA A 46 1.38 11.94 -3.51
N THR A 47 0.44 12.85 -3.23
CA THR A 47 0.68 14.29 -3.26
C THR A 47 1.69 14.71 -2.19
N GLY A 48 1.53 14.22 -0.96
CA GLY A 48 2.42 14.54 0.15
C GLY A 48 3.84 14.00 -0.04
N ILE A 49 4.00 12.76 -0.53
CA ILE A 49 5.30 12.15 -0.86
C ILE A 49 5.94 12.90 -2.02
N PHE A 50 5.17 13.23 -3.06
CA PHE A 50 5.63 14.03 -4.18
C PHE A 50 6.22 15.32 -3.62
N MET A 51 5.46 16.09 -2.85
CA MET A 51 5.92 17.34 -2.20
C MET A 51 6.96 17.15 -1.08
N GLN A 52 7.39 15.92 -0.80
CA GLN A 52 8.40 15.58 0.21
C GLN A 52 8.04 16.07 1.63
N LEU A 53 6.75 16.05 1.96
CA LEU A 53 6.26 16.51 3.26
C LEU A 53 6.53 15.46 4.34
N ARG A 54 7.06 15.92 5.48
CA ARG A 54 7.43 15.03 6.60
C ARG A 54 6.26 14.17 7.08
N TRP A 55 5.07 14.77 7.21
CA TRP A 55 3.88 14.05 7.65
C TRP A 55 3.49 12.93 6.68
N ALA A 56 3.69 13.13 5.38
CA ALA A 56 3.34 12.13 4.38
C ALA A 56 4.27 10.91 4.47
N TYR A 57 5.56 11.15 4.68
CA TYR A 57 6.53 10.06 4.91
C TYR A 57 6.17 9.24 6.14
N VAL A 58 5.87 9.91 7.27
CA VAL A 58 5.46 9.22 8.51
C VAL A 58 4.18 8.43 8.29
N LEU A 59 3.18 9.03 7.64
CA LEU A 59 1.90 8.36 7.39
C LEU A 59 2.07 7.16 6.45
N THR A 60 2.90 7.26 5.40
CA THR A 60 3.21 6.13 4.52
C THR A 60 3.96 5.01 5.23
N ILE A 61 4.88 5.33 6.14
CA ILE A 61 5.56 4.32 6.98
C ILE A 61 4.54 3.59 7.84
N THR A 62 3.70 4.33 8.57
CA THR A 62 2.66 3.75 9.44
C THR A 62 1.69 2.88 8.64
N TYR A 63 1.19 3.40 7.52
CA TYR A 63 0.31 2.65 6.62
C TYR A 63 0.98 1.36 6.11
N SER A 64 2.25 1.44 5.70
CA SER A 64 2.99 0.28 5.18
C SER A 64 3.22 -0.79 6.26
N LEU A 65 3.40 -0.39 7.52
CA LEU A 65 3.53 -1.32 8.64
C LEU A 65 2.22 -2.07 8.88
N PHE A 66 1.09 -1.36 8.97
CA PHE A 66 -0.22 -1.99 9.15
C PHE A 66 -0.57 -2.91 7.98
N GLN A 67 -0.39 -2.44 6.75
CA GLN A 67 -0.66 -3.22 5.55
C GLN A 67 0.25 -4.44 5.44
N GLY A 68 1.55 -4.28 5.72
CA GLY A 68 2.53 -5.36 5.67
C GLY A 68 2.24 -6.46 6.70
N VAL A 69 1.93 -6.08 7.95
CA VAL A 69 1.52 -7.02 9.00
C VAL A 69 0.20 -7.70 8.63
N GLY A 70 -0.81 -6.94 8.20
CA GLY A 70 -2.10 -7.48 7.80
C GLY A 70 -2.00 -8.51 6.67
N MET A 71 -1.27 -8.17 5.59
CA MET A 71 -1.08 -9.08 4.46
C MET A 71 -0.25 -10.32 4.83
N SER A 72 0.74 -10.17 5.70
CA SER A 72 1.55 -11.30 6.19
C SER A 72 0.74 -12.26 7.06
N LEU A 73 -0.08 -11.72 7.98
CA LEU A 73 -0.96 -12.53 8.82
C LEU A 73 -2.03 -13.25 7.98
N TRP A 74 -2.63 -12.56 7.01
CA TRP A 74 -3.60 -13.18 6.12
C TRP A 74 -2.97 -14.28 5.25
N SER A 75 -1.74 -14.06 4.77
CA SER A 75 -0.98 -15.09 4.06
C SER A 75 -0.71 -16.29 4.96
N LEU A 76 -0.28 -16.08 6.21
CA LEU A 76 -0.04 -17.16 7.17
C LEU A 76 -1.31 -17.97 7.46
N ILE A 77 -2.44 -17.30 7.70
CA ILE A 77 -3.76 -17.95 7.87
C ILE A 77 -4.12 -18.75 6.62
N GLY A 78 -3.88 -18.19 5.43
CA GLY A 78 -4.03 -18.89 4.17
C GLY A 78 -3.22 -20.20 4.13
N ILE A 79 -1.94 -20.19 4.52
CA ILE A 79 -1.08 -21.37 4.48
C ILE A 79 -1.58 -22.43 5.46
N LEU A 80 -1.93 -22.00 6.67
CA LEU A 80 -2.42 -22.91 7.70
C LEU A 80 -3.77 -23.54 7.31
N THR A 81 -4.65 -22.81 6.63
CA THR A 81 -5.93 -23.35 6.13
C THR A 81 -5.75 -24.27 4.92
N LEU A 82 -4.72 -24.05 4.10
CA LEU A 82 -4.38 -24.97 2.99
C LEU A 82 -3.94 -26.37 3.46
N MET A 83 -3.58 -26.53 4.74
CA MET A 83 -3.30 -27.85 5.32
C MET A 83 -4.58 -28.68 5.53
N GLY A 84 -5.76 -28.05 5.54
CA GLY A 84 -7.06 -28.70 5.72
C GLY A 84 -8.04 -28.56 4.55
N GLU A 85 -7.79 -27.63 3.62
CA GLU A 85 -8.67 -27.32 2.49
C GLU A 85 -7.88 -27.13 1.18
N PRO A 86 -8.47 -27.46 0.01
CA PRO A 86 -7.83 -27.24 -1.28
C PRO A 86 -7.57 -25.76 -1.59
N ALA A 87 -6.51 -25.49 -2.36
CA ALA A 87 -6.15 -24.15 -2.79
C ALA A 87 -7.15 -23.59 -3.82
N THR A 88 -7.89 -22.55 -3.43
CA THR A 88 -8.75 -21.79 -4.34
C THR A 88 -7.93 -20.76 -5.13
N GLN A 89 -8.42 -20.37 -6.30
CA GLN A 89 -7.80 -19.34 -7.15
C GLN A 89 -7.62 -18.00 -6.39
N GLU A 90 -8.57 -17.67 -5.52
CA GLU A 90 -8.50 -16.47 -4.68
C GLU A 90 -7.34 -16.53 -3.67
N LYS A 91 -7.16 -17.67 -2.98
CA LYS A 91 -6.04 -17.89 -2.04
C LYS A 91 -4.70 -17.76 -2.78
N ILE A 92 -4.57 -18.38 -3.96
CA ILE A 92 -3.35 -18.31 -4.79
C ILE A 92 -3.06 -16.88 -5.24
N GLY A 93 -4.07 -16.16 -5.75
CA GLY A 93 -3.93 -14.77 -6.16
C GLY A 93 -3.47 -13.88 -5.02
N PHE A 94 -4.02 -14.08 -3.81
CA PHE A 94 -3.60 -13.35 -2.62
C PHE A 94 -2.14 -13.65 -2.22
N PHE A 95 -1.70 -14.90 -2.31
CA PHE A 95 -0.30 -15.27 -2.04
C PHE A 95 0.67 -14.57 -2.97
N VAL A 96 0.39 -14.62 -4.27
CA VAL A 96 1.23 -13.96 -5.29
C VAL A 96 1.28 -12.46 -5.04
N LEU A 97 0.14 -11.84 -4.76
CA LEU A 97 0.08 -10.42 -4.44
C LEU A 97 0.89 -10.10 -3.19
N SER A 98 0.78 -10.91 -2.13
CA SER A 98 1.49 -10.70 -0.88
C SER A 98 2.99 -10.87 -1.02
N ALA A 99 3.45 -11.82 -1.83
CA ALA A 99 4.87 -12.03 -2.12
C ALA A 99 5.51 -10.82 -2.81
N LEU A 100 4.73 -10.01 -3.53
CA LEU A 100 5.22 -8.77 -4.16
C LEU A 100 5.01 -7.54 -3.27
N ALA A 101 3.83 -7.43 -2.66
CA ALA A 101 3.44 -6.27 -1.87
C ALA A 101 4.25 -6.16 -0.58
N VAL A 102 4.44 -7.26 0.17
CA VAL A 102 5.13 -7.22 1.47
C VAL A 102 6.59 -6.74 1.33
N PRO A 103 7.42 -7.25 0.39
CA PRO A 103 8.76 -6.71 0.16
C PRO A 103 8.76 -5.25 -0.28
N PHE A 104 7.81 -4.85 -1.13
CA PHE A 104 7.69 -3.46 -1.57
C PHE A 104 7.35 -2.52 -0.40
N LEU A 105 6.44 -2.91 0.49
CA LEU A 105 6.11 -2.17 1.70
C LEU A 105 7.29 -2.10 2.66
N GLY A 106 8.03 -3.21 2.85
CA GLY A 106 9.25 -3.24 3.65
C GLY A 106 10.32 -2.29 3.12
N TRP A 107 10.56 -2.31 1.81
CA TRP A 107 11.46 -1.37 1.15
C TRP A 107 11.01 0.08 1.31
N SER A 108 9.71 0.35 1.15
CA SER A 108 9.12 1.69 1.30
C SER A 108 9.38 2.27 2.69
N ILE A 109 9.22 1.45 3.74
CA ILE A 109 9.51 1.83 5.13
C ILE A 109 10.99 2.21 5.29
N ILE A 110 11.90 1.32 4.90
CA ILE A 110 13.35 1.54 5.06
C ILE A 110 13.79 2.78 4.28
N TYR A 111 13.28 2.95 3.06
CA TYR A 111 13.60 4.08 2.20
C TYR A 111 13.14 5.39 2.83
N LEU A 112 11.88 5.47 3.29
CA LEU A 112 11.33 6.69 3.88
C LEU A 112 11.95 7.04 5.24
N ILE A 113 12.34 6.04 6.06
CA ILE A 113 13.09 6.27 7.29
C ILE A 113 14.45 6.92 6.98
N LYS A 114 15.15 6.44 5.95
CA LYS A 114 16.41 7.06 5.51
C LYS A 114 16.17 8.51 5.06
N ARG A 115 15.14 8.75 4.26
CA ARG A 115 14.77 10.11 3.79
C ARG A 115 14.40 11.04 4.93
N LEU A 116 13.67 10.58 5.94
CA LEU A 116 13.34 11.37 7.14
C LEU A 116 14.58 11.85 7.91
N ARG A 117 15.71 11.13 7.83
CA ARG A 117 16.97 11.52 8.48
C ARG A 117 17.83 12.44 7.62
N THR A 118 17.71 12.35 6.29
CA THR A 118 18.58 13.07 5.35
C THR A 118 17.95 14.35 4.80
N ASP A 119 16.62 14.40 4.72
CA ASP A 119 15.92 15.48 4.04
C ASP A 119 15.74 16.66 4.99
N THR A 120 16.04 17.86 4.51
CA THR A 120 15.64 19.12 5.15
C THR A 120 14.20 19.41 4.76
N PHE A 121 13.29 19.32 5.73
CA PHE A 121 11.88 19.68 5.54
C PHE A 121 11.72 21.19 5.75
N SER A 122 11.20 21.87 4.73
CA SER A 122 10.79 23.28 4.78
C SER A 122 9.39 23.43 5.36
#